data_AF-A0A7W0VMT4-F1
#
_entry.id   AF-A0A7W0VMT4-F1
#
_cell.length_a   1.000
_cell.length_b   1.000
_cell.length_c   1.000
_cell.angle_alpha   90.00
_cell.angle_beta   90.00
_cell.angle_gamma   90.00
#
_symmetry.space_group_name_H-M   'P 1'
#
loop_
_entity.id
_entity.type
_entity.pdbx_description
1 polymer ?
#
loop_
_entity_poly.entity_id
_entity_poly.type
_entity_poly.pdbx_seq_one_letter_code
_entity_poly.pdbx_strand_id
1 'polypeptide(L)'
;MAASATSSCPKCGTAQGNATACPKCGLRADKMSGFSSQLDDTVPDVARVAWERVKAHWDDAAAHDELLRLTTLHGCYSWAVSRYREVRGEAGPPFREIGDARDPVAERQLDRLRRAAEVALLTTASPRPDKGPSSYASAKLILGIVIMLILVGLAYTTYQSMTVR
;
A
#
# COMPACT_ATOMS: atom_id res chain seq x y z
N MET A 1 34.14 11.50 13.22
CA MET A 1 32.87 11.60 12.47
C MET A 1 32.70 10.30 11.70
N ALA A 2 31.85 9.38 12.19
CA ALA A 2 31.61 8.12 11.51
C ALA A 2 30.74 8.37 10.27
N ALA A 3 31.25 8.04 9.08
CA ALA A 3 30.46 8.01 7.87
C ALA A 3 29.31 7.01 8.09
N SER A 4 28.09 7.51 8.27
CA SER A 4 26.91 6.66 8.35
C SER A 4 26.76 5.98 6.99
N ALA A 5 26.98 4.67 6.97
CA ALA A 5 26.74 3.85 5.77
C ALA A 5 25.34 4.20 5.25
N THR A 6 25.27 4.72 4.03
CA THR A 6 24.02 5.17 3.43
C THR A 6 23.20 3.92 3.16
N SER A 7 22.31 3.57 4.09
CA SER A 7 21.45 2.41 3.91
C SER A 7 20.54 2.69 2.70
N SER A 8 20.51 1.77 1.75
CA SER A 8 19.53 1.81 0.68
C SER A 8 18.20 1.27 1.20
N CYS A 9 17.09 1.80 0.70
CA CYS A 9 15.77 1.29 1.08
C CYS A 9 15.60 -0.15 0.55
N PRO A 10 15.30 -1.15 1.40
CA PRO A 10 15.18 -2.55 0.97
C PRO A 10 14.00 -2.80 0.02
N LYS A 11 13.03 -1.90 -0.04
CA LYS A 11 11.85 -2.02 -0.91
C LYS A 11 12.08 -1.48 -2.33
N CYS A 12 12.95 -0.47 -2.50
CA CYS A 12 13.03 0.28 -3.76
C CYS A 12 14.42 0.82 -4.14
N GLY A 13 15.44 0.54 -3.32
CA GLY A 13 16.83 0.91 -3.59
C GLY A 13 17.25 2.32 -3.27
N THR A 14 16.31 3.23 -3.06
CA THR A 14 16.63 4.64 -2.86
C THR A 14 17.48 4.84 -1.61
N ALA A 15 18.58 5.58 -1.75
CA ALA A 15 19.44 6.00 -0.65
C ALA A 15 18.61 6.74 0.43
N GLN A 16 18.76 6.33 1.68
CA GLN A 16 17.92 6.80 2.79
C GLN A 16 18.31 8.16 3.38
N GLY A 17 19.58 8.55 3.30
CA GLY A 17 20.06 9.70 4.07
C GLY A 17 19.64 9.60 5.55
N ASN A 18 19.17 10.70 6.13
CA ASN A 18 18.64 10.77 7.50
C ASN A 18 17.10 10.86 7.56
N ALA A 19 16.39 10.44 6.50
CA ALA A 19 14.94 10.56 6.46
C ALA A 19 14.25 9.54 7.37
N THR A 20 13.16 9.92 8.03
CA THR A 20 12.34 9.01 8.86
C THR A 20 11.54 8.00 8.03
N ALA A 21 11.44 8.23 6.72
CA ALA A 21 10.87 7.32 5.74
C ALA A 21 11.57 7.46 4.38
N CYS A 22 11.51 6.41 3.57
CA CYS A 22 12.00 6.44 2.21
C CYS A 22 11.25 7.49 1.37
N PRO A 23 11.94 8.45 0.71
CA PRO A 23 11.28 9.48 -0.08
C PRO A 23 10.59 8.94 -1.35
N LYS A 24 11.01 7.77 -1.86
CA LYS A 24 10.45 7.16 -3.07
C LYS A 24 9.21 6.29 -2.79
N CYS A 25 9.22 5.53 -1.69
CA CYS A 25 8.19 4.51 -1.44
C CYS A 25 7.48 4.62 -0.09
N GLY A 26 7.85 5.60 0.74
CA GLY A 26 7.23 5.86 2.05
C GLY A 26 7.49 4.81 3.12
N LEU A 27 8.33 3.79 2.87
CA LEU A 27 8.69 2.81 3.90
C LEU A 27 9.36 3.54 5.07
N ARG A 28 8.85 3.38 6.29
CA ARG A 28 9.41 4.03 7.48
C ARG A 28 10.73 3.38 7.90
N ALA A 29 11.67 4.19 8.41
CA ALA A 29 13.01 3.75 8.80
C ALA A 29 12.99 2.63 9.85
N ASP A 30 12.07 2.70 10.83
CA ASP A 30 11.87 1.69 11.88
C ASP A 30 11.38 0.32 11.37
N LYS A 31 10.89 0.26 10.13
CA LYS A 31 10.44 -0.99 9.48
C LYS A 31 11.44 -1.58 8.49
N MET A 32 12.56 -0.90 8.21
CA MET A 32 13.45 -1.32 7.13
C MET A 32 14.25 -2.57 7.45
N SER A 33 14.78 -2.67 8.67
CA SER A 33 15.63 -3.81 9.06
C SER A 33 14.88 -5.15 9.02
N GLY A 34 13.56 -5.15 9.27
CA GLY A 34 12.72 -6.34 9.22
C GLY A 34 11.86 -6.47 7.96
N PHE A 35 11.99 -5.57 6.99
CA PHE A 35 11.08 -5.54 5.84
C PHE A 35 11.16 -6.82 5.01
N SER A 36 12.38 -7.24 4.62
CA SER A 36 12.56 -8.40 3.76
C SER A 36 12.15 -9.70 4.43
N SER A 37 12.47 -9.88 5.72
CA SER A 37 12.06 -11.08 6.47
C SER A 37 10.54 -11.15 6.64
N GLN A 38 9.89 -10.05 7.04
CA GLN A 38 8.42 -10.00 7.15
C GLN A 38 7.74 -10.26 5.80
N LEU A 39 8.31 -9.75 4.71
CA LEU A 39 7.77 -10.00 3.38
C LEU A 39 7.86 -11.49 3.02
N ASP A 40 8.98 -12.14 3.30
CA ASP A 40 9.19 -13.57 3.05
C ASP A 40 8.29 -14.46 3.91
N ASP A 41 8.07 -14.11 5.18
CA ASP A 41 7.23 -14.88 6.12
C ASP A 41 5.76 -14.94 5.68
N THR A 42 5.29 -13.92 4.96
CA THR A 42 3.88 -13.82 4.53
C THR A 42 3.56 -14.54 3.21
N VAL A 43 4.57 -15.02 2.50
CA VAL A 43 4.41 -15.59 1.16
C VAL A 43 4.15 -17.10 1.27
N PRO A 44 3.25 -17.69 0.46
CA PRO A 44 3.07 -19.15 0.43
C PRO A 44 4.27 -19.89 -0.17
N ASP A 45 4.54 -21.11 0.31
CA ASP A 45 5.64 -21.96 -0.20
C ASP A 45 5.58 -22.20 -1.71
N VAL A 46 4.37 -22.33 -2.27
CA VAL A 46 4.19 -22.54 -3.71
C VAL A 46 4.76 -21.39 -4.55
N ALA A 47 4.64 -20.15 -4.08
CA ALA A 47 5.22 -18.99 -4.77
C ALA A 47 6.75 -18.94 -4.59
N ARG A 48 7.27 -19.33 -3.42
CA ARG A 48 8.72 -19.48 -3.19
C ARG A 48 9.33 -20.51 -4.13
N VAL A 49 8.73 -21.70 -4.23
CA VAL A 49 9.18 -22.77 -5.13
C VAL A 49 9.11 -22.34 -6.60
N ALA A 50 8.06 -21.62 -7.00
CA ALA A 50 7.96 -21.08 -8.36
C ALA A 50 9.06 -20.05 -8.65
N TRP A 51 9.43 -19.21 -7.67
CA TRP A 51 10.57 -18.30 -7.83
C TRP A 51 11.91 -19.03 -7.97
N GLU A 52 12.15 -20.09 -7.19
CA GLU A 52 13.34 -20.93 -7.38
C GLU A 52 13.40 -21.53 -8.78
N ARG A 53 12.24 -21.97 -9.34
CA ARG A 53 12.16 -22.45 -10.72
C ARG A 53 12.46 -21.36 -11.74
N VAL A 54 11.95 -20.14 -11.54
CA VAL A 54 12.26 -18.98 -12.38
C VAL A 54 13.75 -18.67 -12.35
N LYS A 55 14.40 -18.71 -11.19
CA LYS A 55 15.87 -18.52 -11.11
C LYS A 55 16.63 -19.59 -11.88
N ALA A 56 16.19 -20.85 -11.79
CA ALA A 56 16.80 -21.97 -12.51
C ALA A 56 16.57 -21.90 -14.03
N HIS A 57 15.47 -21.29 -14.48
CA HIS A 57 15.06 -21.22 -15.88
C HIS A 57 14.68 -19.77 -16.27
N TRP A 58 15.61 -18.84 -16.08
CA TRP A 58 15.34 -17.41 -16.22
C TRP A 58 14.85 -16.99 -17.61
N ASP A 59 15.29 -17.69 -18.65
CA ASP A 59 14.91 -17.38 -20.03
C ASP A 59 13.60 -18.10 -20.45
N ASP A 60 13.00 -18.90 -19.57
CA ASP A 60 11.74 -19.62 -19.81
C ASP A 60 10.52 -18.78 -19.44
N ALA A 61 9.78 -18.33 -20.47
CA ALA A 61 8.54 -17.57 -20.30
C ALA A 61 7.48 -18.32 -19.48
N ALA A 62 7.41 -19.66 -19.57
CA ALA A 62 6.41 -20.44 -18.85
C ALA A 62 6.64 -20.42 -17.34
N ALA A 63 7.91 -20.45 -16.90
CA ALA A 63 8.26 -20.30 -15.48
C ALA A 63 7.80 -18.94 -14.92
N HIS A 64 8.00 -17.87 -15.69
CA HIS A 64 7.53 -16.53 -15.32
C HIS A 64 6.00 -16.42 -15.26
N ASP A 65 5.31 -17.01 -16.23
CA ASP A 65 3.85 -17.00 -16.29
C ASP A 65 3.24 -17.76 -15.10
N GLU A 66 3.83 -18.89 -14.72
CA GLU A 66 3.40 -19.65 -13.55
C GLU A 66 3.59 -18.87 -12.25
N LEU A 67 4.72 -18.18 -12.09
CA LEU A 67 4.95 -17.30 -10.95
C LEU A 67 3.92 -16.16 -10.91
N LEU A 68 3.63 -15.52 -12.05
CA LEU A 68 2.64 -14.44 -12.12
C LEU A 68 1.24 -14.93 -11.75
N ARG A 69 0.87 -16.14 -12.21
CA ARG A 69 -0.40 -16.79 -11.86
C ARG A 69 -0.51 -17.02 -10.36
N LEU A 70 0.52 -17.60 -9.74
CA LEU A 70 0.56 -17.84 -8.29
C LEU A 70 0.58 -16.54 -7.49
N THR A 71 1.31 -15.54 -7.96
CA THR A 71 1.36 -14.21 -7.33
C THR A 71 -0.01 -13.56 -7.30
N THR A 72 -0.76 -13.68 -8.40
CA THR A 72 -2.13 -13.17 -8.50
C THR A 72 -3.08 -13.95 -7.60
N LEU A 73 -2.99 -15.28 -7.61
CA LEU A 73 -3.84 -16.15 -6.79
C LEU A 73 -3.68 -15.88 -5.28
N HIS A 74 -2.46 -15.58 -4.84
CA HIS A 74 -2.13 -15.38 -3.42
C HIS A 74 -1.96 -13.91 -3.01
N GLY A 75 -2.13 -12.96 -3.94
CA GLY A 75 -2.01 -11.52 -3.68
C GLY A 75 -0.59 -11.06 -3.26
N CYS A 76 0.46 -11.82 -3.54
CA CYS A 76 1.83 -11.53 -3.07
C CYS A 76 2.65 -10.66 -4.05
N TYR A 77 2.01 -9.70 -4.72
CA TYR A 77 2.63 -8.84 -5.73
C TYR A 77 3.86 -8.08 -5.24
N SER A 78 3.82 -7.56 -4.00
CA SER A 78 4.92 -6.80 -3.40
C SER A 78 6.19 -7.64 -3.26
N TRP A 79 6.04 -8.92 -2.94
CA TRP A 79 7.13 -9.88 -2.84
C TRP A 79 7.75 -10.16 -4.21
N ALA A 80 6.94 -10.53 -5.20
CA ALA A 80 7.43 -10.80 -6.55
C ALA A 80 8.16 -9.58 -7.16
N VAL A 81 7.62 -8.37 -6.97
CA VAL A 81 8.26 -7.12 -7.41
C VAL A 81 9.62 -6.91 -6.72
N SER A 82 9.74 -7.21 -5.42
CA SER A 82 11.03 -7.12 -4.70
C SER A 82 12.08 -8.02 -5.36
N ARG A 83 11.71 -9.27 -5.66
CA ARG A 83 12.61 -10.25 -6.29
C ARG A 83 13.12 -9.80 -7.66
N TYR A 84 12.26 -9.26 -8.52
CA TYR A 84 12.71 -8.70 -9.80
C TYR A 84 13.56 -7.43 -9.66
N ARG A 85 13.33 -6.61 -8.61
CA ARG A 85 14.18 -5.44 -8.32
C ARG A 85 15.56 -5.84 -7.79
N GLU A 86 15.65 -6.91 -7.00
CA GLU A 86 16.91 -7.52 -6.57
C GLU A 86 17.73 -7.95 -7.80
N VAL A 87 17.11 -8.59 -8.79
CA VAL A 87 17.79 -8.96 -10.05
C VAL A 87 18.34 -7.74 -10.80
N ARG A 88 17.62 -6.61 -10.77
CA ARG A 88 18.08 -5.35 -11.39
C ARG A 88 19.16 -4.61 -10.59
N GLY A 89 19.59 -5.14 -9.45
CA GLY A 89 20.52 -4.47 -8.53
C GLY A 89 19.91 -3.25 -7.85
N GLU A 90 18.59 -3.05 -7.92
CA GLU A 90 17.93 -1.94 -7.23
C GLU A 90 17.80 -2.23 -5.74
N ALA A 91 17.62 -3.48 -5.31
CA ALA A 91 17.27 -3.82 -3.92
C ALA A 91 18.25 -4.79 -3.23
N GLY A 92 19.48 -4.90 -3.71
CA GLY A 92 20.49 -5.82 -3.17
C GLY A 92 21.52 -6.22 -4.23
N PRO A 93 22.46 -7.13 -3.91
CA PRO A 93 23.35 -7.69 -4.91
C PRO A 93 22.53 -8.47 -5.95
N PRO A 94 22.75 -8.23 -7.27
CA PRO A 94 22.04 -8.98 -8.30
C PRO A 94 22.45 -10.46 -8.26
N PHE A 95 21.47 -11.37 -8.33
CA PHE A 95 21.73 -12.81 -8.40
C PHE A 95 22.42 -13.22 -9.71
N ARG A 96 22.24 -12.44 -10.78
CA ARG A 96 22.84 -12.66 -12.09
C ARG A 96 23.67 -11.43 -12.48
N GLU A 97 24.92 -11.64 -12.82
CA GLU A 97 25.77 -10.59 -13.38
C GLU A 97 25.43 -10.41 -14.87
N ILE A 98 24.82 -9.28 -15.22
CA ILE A 98 24.44 -8.94 -16.61
C ILE A 98 25.20 -7.68 -17.01
N GLY A 99 26.52 -7.70 -16.87
CA GLY A 99 27.38 -6.54 -17.19
C GLY A 99 26.79 -5.19 -16.74
N ASP A 100 26.93 -4.17 -17.58
CA ASP A 100 26.35 -2.83 -17.37
C ASP A 100 24.89 -2.70 -17.84
N ALA A 101 24.28 -3.76 -18.37
CA ALA A 101 22.96 -3.71 -18.99
C ALA A 101 21.85 -4.15 -18.02
N ARG A 102 20.78 -3.35 -17.92
CA ARG A 102 19.57 -3.76 -17.20
C ARG A 102 18.97 -5.01 -17.84
N ASP A 103 18.57 -5.98 -17.00
CA ASP A 103 17.92 -7.20 -17.47
C ASP A 103 16.56 -6.89 -18.15
N PRO A 104 16.40 -7.13 -19.46
CA PRO A 104 15.15 -6.86 -20.16
C PRO A 104 14.03 -7.83 -19.74
N VAL A 105 14.35 -9.02 -19.24
CA VAL A 105 13.35 -9.96 -18.70
C VAL A 105 12.77 -9.39 -17.41
N ALA A 106 13.61 -8.94 -16.48
CA ALA A 106 13.15 -8.35 -15.22
C ALA A 106 12.27 -7.12 -15.45
N GLU A 107 12.64 -6.24 -16.39
CA GLU A 107 11.85 -5.06 -16.75
C GLU A 107 10.47 -5.44 -17.29
N ARG A 108 10.41 -6.37 -18.25
CA ARG A 108 9.13 -6.87 -18.77
C ARG A 108 8.26 -7.48 -17.66
N GLN A 109 8.83 -8.27 -16.76
CA GLN A 109 8.05 -8.89 -15.68
C GLN A 109 7.57 -7.87 -14.63
N LEU A 110 8.36 -6.84 -14.33
CA LEU A 110 7.92 -5.74 -13.45
C LEU A 110 6.72 -5.00 -14.03
N ASP A 111 6.73 -4.72 -15.34
CA ASP A 111 5.60 -4.10 -16.02
C ASP A 111 4.35 -5.00 -16.02
N ARG A 112 4.52 -6.31 -16.23
CA ARG A 112 3.42 -7.28 -16.16
C ARG A 112 2.83 -7.37 -14.75
N LEU A 113 3.67 -7.45 -13.72
CA LEU A 113 3.23 -7.46 -12.31
C LEU A 113 2.48 -6.18 -11.95
N ARG A 114 2.95 -5.02 -12.43
CA ARG A 114 2.28 -3.74 -12.23
C ARG A 114 0.88 -3.75 -12.84
N ARG A 115 0.75 -4.13 -14.12
CA ARG A 115 -0.56 -4.19 -14.79
C ARG A 115 -1.50 -5.20 -14.12
N ALA A 116 -0.99 -6.36 -13.71
CA ALA A 116 -1.78 -7.37 -13.00
C ALA A 116 -2.27 -6.85 -11.65
N ALA A 117 -1.42 -6.15 -10.89
CA ALA A 117 -1.79 -5.53 -9.63
C ALA A 117 -2.83 -4.41 -9.82
N GLU A 118 -2.69 -3.57 -10.85
CA GLU A 118 -3.68 -2.53 -11.20
C GLU A 118 -5.05 -3.16 -11.52
N VAL A 119 -5.09 -4.22 -12.33
CA VAL A 119 -6.34 -4.95 -12.64
C VAL A 119 -6.93 -5.60 -11.40
N ALA A 120 -6.11 -6.25 -10.55
CA ALA A 120 -6.57 -6.86 -9.32
C ALA A 120 -7.16 -5.83 -8.35
N LEU A 121 -6.53 -4.66 -8.21
CA LEU A 121 -7.05 -3.56 -7.40
C LEU A 121 -8.38 -3.03 -7.94
N LEU A 122 -8.50 -2.84 -9.26
CA LEU A 122 -9.75 -2.38 -9.88
C LEU A 122 -10.88 -3.42 -9.74
N THR A 123 -10.55 -4.70 -9.80
CA THR A 123 -11.52 -5.80 -9.64
C THR A 123 -11.97 -5.98 -8.19
N THR A 124 -11.04 -5.81 -7.24
CA THR A 124 -11.31 -5.96 -5.79
C THR A 124 -11.82 -4.70 -5.13
N ALA A 125 -11.76 -3.55 -5.81
CA ALA A 125 -12.43 -2.33 -5.42
C ALA A 125 -13.95 -2.55 -5.45
N SER A 126 -14.48 -3.17 -4.39
CA SER A 126 -15.91 -3.16 -4.13
C SER A 126 -16.34 -1.71 -4.07
N PRO A 127 -17.44 -1.32 -4.75
CA PRO A 127 -18.00 0.00 -4.58
C PRO A 127 -18.18 0.22 -3.08
N ARG A 128 -17.60 1.31 -2.58
CA ARG A 128 -17.83 1.73 -1.19
C ARG A 128 -19.35 1.69 -1.03
N PRO A 129 -19.91 0.86 -0.12
CA PRO A 129 -21.35 0.78 0.02
C PRO A 129 -21.83 2.21 0.20
N ASP A 130 -22.74 2.65 -0.69
CA ASP A 130 -23.38 3.94 -0.55
C ASP A 130 -23.81 4.01 0.90
N LYS A 131 -23.30 5.02 1.63
CA LYS A 131 -23.72 5.26 3.00
C LYS A 131 -25.25 5.33 2.91
N GLY A 132 -25.94 4.31 3.43
CA GLY A 132 -27.38 4.31 3.55
C GLY A 132 -27.84 5.63 4.17
N PRO A 133 -29.09 6.09 3.91
CA PRO A 133 -29.56 7.42 4.27
C PRO A 133 -29.07 7.79 5.66
N SER A 134 -28.21 8.80 5.65
CA SER A 134 -27.17 9.00 6.63
C SER A 134 -27.70 9.12 8.07
N SER A 135 -26.84 8.76 9.02
CA SER A 135 -26.99 8.96 10.48
C SER A 135 -27.20 10.44 10.90
N TYR A 136 -27.43 11.36 9.95
CA TYR A 136 -27.84 12.73 10.17
C TYR A 136 -29.30 12.89 10.63
N ALA A 137 -30.12 11.84 10.62
CA ALA A 137 -31.45 11.88 11.23
C ALA A 137 -31.35 12.29 12.72
N SER A 138 -30.38 11.72 13.44
CA SER A 138 -30.13 12.04 14.85
C SER A 138 -29.60 13.47 15.04
N ALA A 139 -28.71 13.93 14.14
CA ALA A 139 -28.18 15.30 14.18
C ALA A 139 -29.27 16.36 13.89
N LYS A 140 -30.20 16.08 12.96
CA LYS A 140 -31.35 16.95 12.67
C LYS A 140 -32.32 17.02 13.85
N LEU A 141 -32.54 15.91 14.54
CA LEU A 141 -33.41 15.88 15.73
C LEU A 141 -32.83 16.70 16.88
N ILE A 142 -31.53 16.55 17.17
CA ILE A 142 -30.84 17.35 18.19
C ILE A 142 -30.91 18.85 17.84
N LEU A 143 -30.61 19.21 16.58
CA LEU A 143 -30.67 20.59 16.14
C LEU A 143 -32.09 21.17 16.27
N GLY A 144 -33.12 20.40 15.92
CA GLY A 144 -34.52 20.80 16.06
C GLY A 144 -34.91 21.07 17.51
N ILE A 145 -34.49 20.22 18.45
CA ILE A 145 -34.74 20.40 19.89
C ILE A 145 -34.07 21.69 20.41
N VAL A 146 -32.81 21.92 20.02
CA VAL A 146 -32.07 23.13 20.43
C VAL A 146 -32.76 24.39 19.91
N ILE A 147 -33.18 24.41 18.64
CA ILE A 147 -33.91 25.55 18.07
C ILE A 147 -35.23 25.78 18.82
N MET A 148 -35.99 24.71 19.12
CA MET A 148 -37.25 24.82 19.85
C MET A 148 -37.05 25.43 21.25
N LEU A 149 -36.04 24.96 21.99
CA LEU A 149 -35.73 25.49 23.33
C LEU A 149 -35.39 26.98 23.31
N ILE A 150 -34.64 27.43 22.28
CA ILE A 150 -34.32 28.86 22.10
C ILE A 150 -35.60 29.66 21.85
N LEU A 151 -36.50 29.17 20.99
CA LEU A 151 -37.76 29.85 20.68
C LEU A 151 -38.68 29.94 21.90
N VAL A 152 -38.80 28.86 22.69
CA VAL A 152 -39.58 28.86 23.94
C VAL A 152 -38.98 29.84 24.96
N GLY A 153 -37.66 29.89 25.09
CA GLY A 153 -36.98 30.86 25.94
C GLY A 153 -37.28 32.30 25.54
N LEU A 154 -37.23 32.62 24.25
CA LEU A 154 -37.56 33.96 23.72
C LEU A 154 -39.05 34.32 23.91
N ALA A 155 -39.96 33.36 23.74
CA ALA A 155 -41.38 33.57 23.99
C ALA A 155 -41.67 33.84 25.49
N TYR A 156 -40.96 33.13 26.38
CA TYR A 156 -41.12 33.32 27.82
C TYR A 156 -40.60 34.70 28.28
N THR A 157 -39.45 35.14 27.78
CA THR A 157 -38.89 36.47 28.13
C THR A 157 -39.78 37.60 27.64
N THR A 158 -40.35 37.47 26.43
CA THR A 158 -41.31 38.45 25.90
C THR A 158 -42.60 38.49 26.70
N TYR A 159 -43.15 37.32 27.08
CA TYR A 159 -44.33 37.26 27.95
C TYR A 159 -44.10 37.93 29.31
N GLN A 160 -42.99 37.61 30.01
CA GLN A 160 -42.67 38.25 31.29
C GLN A 160 -42.52 39.77 31.16
N SER A 161 -41.93 40.26 30.07
CA SER A 161 -41.77 41.70 29.85
C SER A 161 -43.09 42.46 29.68
N MET A 162 -44.15 41.77 29.25
CA MET A 162 -45.50 42.34 29.13
C MET A 162 -46.27 42.31 30.44
N THR A 163 -46.09 41.28 31.28
CA THR A 163 -46.82 41.17 32.56
C THR A 163 -46.30 42.09 33.66
N VAL A 164 -45.04 42.55 33.57
CA VAL A 164 -44.40 43.40 34.59
C VAL A 164 -44.62 44.91 34.34
N ARG A 165 -45.29 45.28 33.23
CA ARG A 165 -45.71 46.66 32.95
C ARG A 165 -47.15 46.89 33.34
#